data_AF-A0A971Q8N7-F1
#
_entry.id   AF-A0A971Q8N7-F1
#
_cell.length_a   1.000
_cell.length_b   1.000
_cell.length_c   1.000
_cell.angle_alpha   90.00
_cell.angle_beta   90.00
_cell.angle_gamma   90.00
#
_symmetry.space_group_name_H-M   'P 1'
#
loop_
_entity.id
_entity.type
_entity.pdbx_description
1 polymer ?
#
loop_
_entity_poly.entity_id
_entity_poly.type
_entity_poly.pdbx_seq_one_letter_code
_entity_poly.pdbx_strand_id
1 'polypeptide(L)'
;MDNRFRRMGVVLLLVLLSMAAGCASQPKPFTIVVLPDTQNYSQNHPDTFLAQTQWIKNHKDELNIVCVVTEGDITNDNSDTQWAAADRALTVLDGVVPWFPVQGNHDMPPGGQVRDATAFNKYVGVQRFQRHHWYGGHFETGNENAFYFLDVKRLRFLVVCLEFGPRDEAIAWANQVIAKHKDRPTIVVTHCYMNPDDTRVGPGDPHNPHSYPCNGNDGEDLWEKLVRKHPNLFLVLSGHISGDGTGRLTSLGDHGNPVHQVVANYQFRPNGGDGWLRIMTFHPQENRIEVRTYSPTLDQWDEDNENRFDLQYDMGTPRPAKSAKTRE
;
A
#
# COMPACT_ATOMS: atom_id res chain seq x y z
N MET A 1 -72.37 13.44 53.04
CA MET A 1 -72.19 13.99 51.68
C MET A 1 -71.13 15.08 51.85
N ASP A 2 -69.91 15.01 51.35
CA ASP A 2 -69.38 14.31 50.19
C ASP A 2 -67.84 14.33 50.27
N ASN A 3 -67.20 13.28 49.74
CA ASN A 3 -65.92 13.24 48.99
C ASN A 3 -64.71 14.14 49.37
N ARG A 4 -63.42 13.76 49.28
CA ARG A 4 -62.69 12.57 48.82
C ARG A 4 -61.18 12.87 48.94
N PHE A 5 -60.39 11.85 49.25
CA PHE A 5 -59.00 11.56 48.83
C PHE A 5 -57.81 12.51 49.11
N ARG A 6 -56.95 12.02 50.01
CA ARG A 6 -55.47 12.07 50.00
C ARG A 6 -54.85 12.07 48.60
N ARG A 7 -53.83 12.91 48.37
CA ARG A 7 -52.68 12.56 47.51
C ARG A 7 -51.37 13.09 48.11
N MET A 8 -50.59 12.15 48.63
CA MET A 8 -49.18 12.29 48.98
C MET A 8 -48.41 12.23 47.65
N GLY A 9 -47.74 13.32 47.29
CA GLY A 9 -46.92 13.38 46.08
C GLY A 9 -45.64 12.57 46.26
N VAL A 10 -45.56 11.43 45.58
CA VAL A 10 -44.31 10.70 45.36
C VAL A 10 -43.55 11.44 44.26
N VAL A 11 -42.43 12.08 44.62
CA VAL A 11 -41.47 12.61 43.64
C VAL A 11 -40.67 11.41 43.12
N LEU A 12 -41.01 10.94 41.92
CA LEU A 12 -40.25 9.92 41.22
C LEU A 12 -39.13 10.62 40.44
N LEU A 13 -37.90 10.57 40.96
CA LEU A 13 -36.71 11.07 40.27
C LEU A 13 -36.32 10.06 39.18
N LEU A 14 -36.77 10.29 37.94
CA LEU A 14 -36.32 9.56 36.76
C LEU A 14 -34.90 10.03 36.41
N VAL A 15 -33.89 9.29 36.87
CA VAL A 15 -32.52 9.41 36.33
C VAL A 15 -32.52 8.73 34.97
N LEU A 16 -32.77 9.51 33.92
CA LEU A 16 -32.44 9.12 32.54
C LEU A 16 -30.91 9.10 32.42
N LEU A 17 -30.31 7.95 32.67
CA LEU A 17 -28.94 7.69 32.21
C LEU A 17 -28.99 7.65 30.67
N SER A 18 -28.75 8.80 30.04
CA SER A 18 -28.43 8.86 28.62
C SER A 18 -27.08 8.17 28.43
N MET A 19 -27.08 6.85 28.21
CA MET A 19 -25.98 6.20 27.54
C MET A 19 -25.98 6.66 26.08
N ALA A 20 -25.49 7.87 25.86
CA ALA A 20 -24.81 8.19 24.61
C ALA A 20 -23.51 7.39 24.63
N ALA A 21 -23.61 6.07 24.44
CA ALA A 21 -22.51 5.30 23.90
C ALA A 21 -22.24 5.96 22.54
N GLY A 22 -21.23 6.82 22.49
CA GLY A 22 -20.80 7.48 21.28
C GLY A 22 -20.57 6.40 20.24
N CYS A 23 -21.54 6.25 19.34
CA CYS A 23 -21.41 5.35 18.22
C CYS A 23 -20.38 6.01 17.32
N ALA A 24 -19.10 5.77 17.60
CA ALA A 24 -18.03 6.18 16.72
C ALA A 24 -18.37 5.60 15.36
N SER A 25 -18.74 6.47 14.41
CA SER A 25 -19.11 6.06 13.05
C SER A 25 -18.00 5.14 12.55
N GLN A 26 -18.33 3.89 12.27
CA GLN A 26 -17.36 2.92 11.79
C GLN A 26 -16.68 3.47 10.53
N PRO A 27 -15.37 3.22 10.31
CA PRO A 27 -14.68 3.78 9.16
C PRO A 27 -15.35 3.30 7.87
N LYS A 28 -15.68 4.22 6.95
CA LYS A 28 -16.18 3.86 5.61
C LYS A 28 -15.07 3.11 4.85
N PRO A 29 -15.41 2.38 3.77
CA PRO A 29 -14.40 1.84 2.87
C PRO A 29 -13.44 2.93 2.41
N PHE A 30 -12.16 2.57 2.25
CA PHE A 30 -11.10 3.47 1.82
C PHE A 30 -10.14 2.71 0.91
N THR A 31 -9.42 3.43 0.06
CA THR A 31 -8.67 2.81 -1.03
C THR A 31 -7.20 3.20 -1.02
N ILE A 32 -6.34 2.21 -1.25
CA ILE A 32 -4.95 2.42 -1.62
C ILE A 32 -4.82 2.10 -3.11
N VAL A 33 -4.24 3.00 -3.89
CA VAL A 33 -3.91 2.75 -5.29
C VAL A 33 -2.44 2.36 -5.41
N VAL A 34 -2.16 1.31 -6.17
CA VAL A 34 -0.82 0.77 -6.40
C VAL A 34 -0.46 0.97 -7.87
N LEU A 35 0.69 1.61 -8.12
CA LEU A 35 1.23 1.89 -9.44
C LEU A 35 2.44 0.98 -9.71
N PRO A 36 2.26 -0.10 -10.47
CA PRO A 36 3.35 -1.02 -10.80
C PRO A 36 4.19 -0.51 -11.99
N ASP A 37 5.51 -0.67 -11.87
CA ASP A 37 6.52 -0.67 -12.95
C ASP A 37 6.25 0.31 -14.11
N THR A 38 6.26 1.61 -13.79
CA THR A 38 5.87 2.68 -14.73
C THR A 38 6.95 3.05 -15.76
N GLN A 39 8.07 2.33 -15.80
CA GLN A 39 9.26 2.68 -16.56
C GLN A 39 9.02 2.91 -18.05
N ASN A 40 8.15 2.09 -18.66
CA ASN A 40 7.82 2.19 -20.08
C ASN A 40 6.94 3.41 -20.36
N TYR A 41 6.15 3.88 -19.39
CA TYR A 41 5.40 5.12 -19.52
C TYR A 41 6.35 6.31 -19.48
N SER A 42 7.27 6.34 -18.51
CA SER A 42 8.27 7.40 -18.41
C SER A 42 9.19 7.47 -19.64
N GLN A 43 9.49 6.33 -20.27
CA GLN A 43 10.31 6.24 -21.47
C GLN A 43 9.56 6.60 -22.76
N ASN A 44 8.44 5.94 -23.03
CA ASN A 44 7.81 5.95 -24.36
C ASN A 44 6.34 6.40 -24.37
N HIS A 45 5.65 6.35 -23.22
CA HIS A 45 4.22 6.64 -23.12
C HIS A 45 3.91 7.63 -21.98
N PRO A 46 4.49 8.84 -21.98
CA PRO A 46 4.43 9.75 -20.83
C PRO A 46 3.01 10.28 -20.56
N ASP A 47 2.12 10.21 -21.54
CA ASP A 47 0.71 10.56 -21.38
C ASP A 47 -0.10 9.43 -20.70
N THR A 48 0.36 8.18 -20.77
CA THR A 48 -0.22 7.05 -20.01
C THR A 48 0.02 7.22 -18.51
N PHE A 49 1.23 7.60 -18.09
CA PHE A 49 1.53 7.86 -16.68
C PHE A 49 0.71 9.06 -16.15
N LEU A 50 0.61 10.12 -16.98
CA LEU A 50 -0.22 11.28 -16.66
C LEU A 50 -1.71 10.89 -16.55
N ALA A 51 -2.22 10.02 -17.42
CA ALA A 51 -3.59 9.53 -17.34
C ALA A 51 -3.87 8.75 -16.05
N GLN A 52 -2.93 7.91 -15.59
CA GLN A 52 -3.06 7.21 -14.30
C GLN A 52 -3.23 8.18 -13.14
N THR A 53 -2.30 9.12 -13.01
CA THR A 53 -2.30 10.08 -11.89
C THR A 53 -3.45 11.07 -11.96
N GLN A 54 -3.86 11.48 -13.16
CA GLN A 54 -5.05 12.32 -13.36
C GLN A 54 -6.35 11.58 -13.02
N TRP A 55 -6.46 10.29 -13.36
CA TRP A 55 -7.60 9.46 -12.98
C TRP A 55 -7.70 9.34 -11.46
N ILE A 56 -6.57 9.11 -10.77
CA ILE A 56 -6.52 9.06 -9.29
C ILE A 56 -7.02 10.38 -8.70
N LYS A 57 -6.51 11.52 -9.19
CA LYS A 57 -6.94 12.84 -8.73
C LYS A 57 -8.45 13.05 -8.92
N ASN A 58 -9.00 12.64 -10.05
CA ASN A 58 -10.42 12.82 -10.36
C ASN A 58 -11.34 11.94 -9.51
N HIS A 59 -10.89 10.75 -9.10
CA HIS A 59 -11.67 9.78 -8.33
C HIS A 59 -11.30 9.73 -6.84
N LYS A 60 -10.41 10.62 -6.40
CA LYS A 60 -9.88 10.73 -5.03
C LYS A 60 -10.98 10.68 -3.96
N ASP A 61 -12.02 11.50 -4.12
CA ASP A 61 -13.08 11.63 -3.14
C ASP A 61 -14.16 10.55 -3.29
N GLU A 62 -14.49 10.17 -4.53
CA GLU A 62 -15.48 9.13 -4.84
C GLU A 62 -15.07 7.77 -4.28
N LEU A 63 -13.82 7.38 -4.55
CA LEU A 63 -13.26 6.10 -4.10
C LEU A 63 -12.62 6.18 -2.71
N ASN A 64 -12.63 7.36 -2.09
CA ASN A 64 -11.94 7.61 -0.82
C ASN A 64 -10.49 7.08 -0.85
N ILE A 65 -9.73 7.49 -1.87
CA ILE A 65 -8.33 7.10 -2.04
C ILE A 65 -7.53 7.80 -0.94
N VAL A 66 -6.89 7.06 -0.05
CA VAL A 66 -6.18 7.61 1.11
C VAL A 66 -4.67 7.68 0.91
N CYS A 67 -4.11 6.84 0.04
CA CYS A 67 -2.75 6.98 -0.45
C CYS A 67 -2.55 6.29 -1.80
N VAL A 68 -1.43 6.61 -2.43
CA VAL A 68 -0.88 5.93 -3.61
C VAL A 68 0.49 5.35 -3.25
N VAL A 69 0.84 4.17 -3.74
CA VAL A 69 2.20 3.63 -3.64
C VAL A 69 2.71 3.30 -5.03
N THR A 70 3.99 3.56 -5.29
CA THR A 70 4.67 3.04 -6.50
C THR A 70 5.44 1.79 -6.11
N GLU A 71 5.51 0.79 -6.98
CA GLU A 71 6.23 -0.46 -6.71
C GLU A 71 7.67 -0.45 -7.25
N GLY A 72 8.17 0.72 -7.66
CA GLY A 72 9.52 0.87 -8.24
C GLY A 72 9.51 0.94 -9.75
N ASP A 73 10.73 0.98 -10.31
CA ASP A 73 11.01 1.24 -11.72
C ASP A 73 10.15 2.37 -12.27
N ILE A 74 10.33 3.55 -11.65
CA ILE A 74 9.66 4.77 -12.09
C ILE A 74 10.19 5.18 -13.47
N THR A 75 11.46 4.91 -13.74
CA THR A 75 12.16 5.17 -15.00
C THR A 75 12.75 3.89 -15.59
N ASN A 76 13.08 3.87 -16.88
CA ASN A 76 13.66 2.71 -17.57
C ASN A 76 15.19 2.74 -17.63
N ASP A 77 15.79 3.92 -17.77
CA ASP A 77 17.23 4.08 -17.98
C ASP A 77 17.83 5.12 -17.03
N ASN A 78 17.09 5.49 -15.97
CA ASN A 78 17.49 6.52 -15.01
C ASN A 78 17.90 7.85 -15.66
N SER A 79 17.25 8.23 -16.78
CA SER A 79 17.63 9.41 -17.57
C SER A 79 16.82 10.66 -17.17
N ASP A 80 17.41 11.84 -17.33
CA ASP A 80 16.74 13.12 -17.00
C ASP A 80 15.41 13.30 -17.75
N THR A 81 15.32 12.87 -19.01
CA THR A 81 14.08 12.96 -19.81
C THR A 81 12.96 12.10 -19.21
N GLN A 82 13.30 10.87 -18.79
CA GLN A 82 12.33 9.96 -18.19
C GLN A 82 11.89 10.44 -16.82
N TRP A 83 12.82 10.93 -16.01
CA TRP A 83 12.49 11.53 -14.73
C TRP A 83 11.63 12.79 -14.88
N ALA A 84 11.87 13.63 -15.89
CA ALA A 84 11.00 14.78 -16.17
C ALA A 84 9.58 14.35 -16.56
N ALA A 85 9.44 13.26 -17.33
CA ALA A 85 8.14 12.69 -17.67
C ALA A 85 7.43 12.11 -16.43
N ALA A 86 8.14 11.34 -15.61
CA ALA A 86 7.64 10.77 -14.36
C ALA A 86 7.23 11.88 -13.37
N ASP A 87 8.05 12.89 -13.19
CA ASP A 87 7.79 14.01 -12.29
C ASP A 87 6.56 14.81 -12.72
N ARG A 88 6.37 15.01 -14.04
CA ARG A 88 5.16 15.63 -14.60
C ARG A 88 3.90 14.86 -14.20
N ALA A 89 3.93 13.52 -14.23
CA ALA A 89 2.80 12.69 -13.82
C ALA A 89 2.61 12.69 -12.30
N LEU A 90 3.67 12.40 -11.54
CA LEU A 90 3.61 12.27 -10.07
C LEU A 90 3.23 13.58 -9.38
N THR A 91 3.63 14.73 -9.91
CA THR A 91 3.26 16.06 -9.37
C THR A 91 1.74 16.29 -9.37
N VAL A 92 0.96 15.57 -10.19
CA VAL A 92 -0.51 15.63 -10.15
C VAL A 92 -1.07 15.19 -8.79
N LEU A 93 -0.35 14.33 -8.07
CA LEU A 93 -0.74 13.82 -6.75
C LEU A 93 -0.37 14.77 -5.61
N ASP A 94 0.58 15.70 -5.82
CA ASP A 94 1.07 16.61 -4.79
C ASP A 94 -0.05 17.52 -4.26
N GLY A 95 -0.24 17.52 -2.94
CA GLY A 95 -1.33 18.25 -2.29
C GLY A 95 -2.72 17.67 -2.51
N VAL A 96 -2.86 16.58 -3.28
CA VAL A 96 -4.12 15.88 -3.55
C VAL A 96 -4.25 14.64 -2.67
N VAL A 97 -3.24 13.76 -2.69
CA VAL A 97 -3.24 12.49 -1.96
C VAL A 97 -1.81 12.16 -1.52
N PRO A 98 -1.60 11.63 -0.30
CA PRO A 98 -0.31 11.09 0.08
C PRO A 98 0.14 10.03 -0.93
N TRP A 99 1.40 10.06 -1.33
CA TRP A 99 1.95 9.04 -2.21
C TRP A 99 3.38 8.69 -1.81
N PHE A 100 3.72 7.40 -1.91
CA PHE A 100 4.94 6.84 -1.34
C PHE A 100 5.77 6.15 -2.44
N PRO A 101 6.94 6.70 -2.80
CA PRO A 101 7.80 6.13 -3.83
C PRO A 101 8.60 4.94 -3.31
N VAL A 102 8.84 3.97 -4.19
CA VAL A 102 9.84 2.91 -4.05
C VAL A 102 10.85 3.05 -5.20
N GLN A 103 12.12 2.77 -4.93
CA GLN A 103 13.17 2.74 -5.95
C GLN A 103 13.26 1.34 -6.55
N GLY A 104 13.15 1.22 -7.88
CA GLY A 104 13.44 -0.03 -8.58
C GLY A 104 14.88 -0.14 -9.08
N ASN A 105 15.22 -1.24 -9.76
CA ASN A 105 16.56 -1.41 -10.30
C ASN A 105 16.82 -0.48 -11.50
N HIS A 106 15.81 -0.14 -12.30
CA HIS A 106 15.95 0.80 -13.41
C HIS A 106 16.03 2.27 -12.97
N ASP A 107 15.70 2.56 -11.70
CA ASP A 107 15.94 3.85 -11.06
C ASP A 107 17.37 3.98 -10.49
N MET A 108 18.18 2.92 -10.60
CA MET A 108 19.60 2.88 -10.28
C MET A 108 20.42 2.83 -11.58
N PRO A 109 21.49 3.64 -11.73
CA PRO A 109 22.22 3.70 -12.99
C PRO A 109 23.23 2.54 -13.14
N PRO A 110 23.40 2.02 -14.37
CA PRO A 110 22.35 1.61 -15.30
C PRO A 110 21.71 0.29 -14.84
N GLY A 111 20.41 0.23 -14.56
CA GLY A 111 19.68 -1.02 -14.29
C GLY A 111 20.19 -1.82 -13.10
N GLY A 112 20.50 -1.17 -11.97
CA GLY A 112 20.96 -1.85 -10.75
C GLY A 112 22.43 -2.27 -10.76
N GLN A 113 23.23 -1.74 -11.70
CA GLN A 113 24.67 -1.99 -11.73
C GLN A 113 25.43 -1.15 -10.68
N VAL A 114 24.93 0.03 -10.33
CA VAL A 114 25.46 0.88 -9.26
C VAL A 114 24.32 1.25 -8.33
N ARG A 115 24.49 1.03 -7.01
CA ARG A 115 23.55 1.50 -5.99
C ARG A 115 23.69 3.01 -5.80
N ASP A 116 23.18 3.77 -6.76
CA ASP A 116 23.09 5.22 -6.73
C ASP A 116 21.62 5.64 -6.85
N ALA A 117 21.24 6.60 -6.01
CA ALA A 117 19.90 7.16 -5.95
C ALA A 117 19.94 8.69 -6.14
N THR A 118 20.98 9.23 -6.78
CA THR A 118 21.13 10.68 -6.95
C THR A 118 19.99 11.25 -7.78
N ALA A 119 19.66 10.60 -8.91
CA ALA A 119 18.54 10.98 -9.74
C ALA A 119 17.19 10.73 -9.04
N PHE A 120 17.00 9.57 -8.40
CA PHE A 120 15.82 9.28 -7.59
C PHE A 120 15.57 10.38 -6.54
N ASN A 121 16.56 10.71 -5.72
CA ASN A 121 16.42 11.74 -4.67
C ASN A 121 16.29 13.17 -5.20
N LYS A 122 16.71 13.46 -6.44
CA LYS A 122 16.47 14.76 -7.07
C LYS A 122 14.97 15.02 -7.27
N TYR A 123 14.19 13.99 -7.62
CA TYR A 123 12.76 14.13 -7.94
C TYR A 123 11.85 13.65 -6.81
N VAL A 124 12.24 12.58 -6.10
CA VAL A 124 11.44 11.92 -5.06
C VAL A 124 12.20 11.79 -3.73
N GLY A 125 13.11 12.73 -3.47
CA GLY A 125 13.88 12.78 -2.23
C GLY A 125 13.13 13.37 -1.03
N VAL A 126 13.80 13.31 0.13
CA VAL A 126 13.28 13.72 1.45
C VAL A 126 12.63 15.11 1.43
N GLN A 127 13.21 16.07 0.69
CA GLN A 127 12.72 17.45 0.67
C GLN A 127 11.27 17.60 0.16
N ARG A 128 10.83 16.71 -0.73
CA ARG A 128 9.47 16.69 -1.26
C ARG A 128 8.46 16.25 -0.20
N PHE A 129 8.87 15.36 0.71
CA PHE A 129 7.96 14.66 1.61
C PHE A 129 8.02 15.12 3.08
N GLN A 130 9.18 15.53 3.58
CA GLN A 130 9.45 15.76 5.00
C GLN A 130 8.57 16.81 5.69
N ARG A 131 7.92 17.70 4.91
CA ARG A 131 7.02 18.72 5.46
C ARG A 131 5.61 18.18 5.76
N HIS A 132 5.30 16.98 5.26
CA HIS A 132 4.00 16.37 5.49
C HIS A 132 3.97 15.62 6.81
N HIS A 133 2.87 15.75 7.55
CA HIS A 133 2.66 15.10 8.84
C HIS A 133 2.65 13.56 8.77
N TRP A 134 2.37 13.01 7.59
CA TRP A 134 2.40 11.58 7.32
C TRP A 134 3.80 11.06 6.99
N TYR A 135 4.81 11.93 6.84
CA TYR A 135 6.20 11.49 6.67
C TYR A 135 6.78 11.07 8.01
N GLY A 136 7.12 9.79 8.16
CA GLY A 136 7.62 9.24 9.41
C GLY A 136 9.13 9.37 9.57
N GLY A 137 9.88 9.24 8.47
CA GLY A 137 11.33 9.36 8.43
C GLY A 137 11.93 8.45 7.36
N HIS A 138 13.26 8.48 7.27
CA HIS A 138 14.03 7.71 6.29
C HIS A 138 15.27 7.09 6.93
N PHE A 139 15.86 6.15 6.20
CA PHE A 139 17.20 5.64 6.48
C PHE A 139 18.24 6.54 5.81
N GLU A 140 19.41 6.70 6.44
CA GLU A 140 20.54 7.48 5.91
C GLU A 140 20.15 8.91 5.48
N THR A 141 20.30 9.27 4.20
CA THR A 141 20.19 10.67 3.72
C THR A 141 19.13 10.89 2.66
N GLY A 142 18.68 9.83 1.99
CA GLY A 142 17.71 9.87 0.92
C GLY A 142 16.38 9.22 1.29
N ASN A 143 15.52 9.06 0.30
CA ASN A 143 14.17 8.52 0.44
C ASN A 143 14.02 7.10 -0.14
N GLU A 144 15.13 6.43 -0.44
CA GLU A 144 15.18 5.07 -0.97
C GLU A 144 14.57 4.07 0.01
N ASN A 145 14.75 4.32 1.30
CA ASN A 145 14.14 3.59 2.39
C ASN A 145 13.45 4.59 3.32
N ALA A 146 12.12 4.58 3.37
CA ALA A 146 11.34 5.55 4.11
C ALA A 146 10.08 4.91 4.70
N PHE A 147 9.54 5.51 5.76
CA PHE A 147 8.28 5.08 6.32
C PHE A 147 7.30 6.24 6.49
N TYR A 148 6.03 5.91 6.42
CA TYR A 148 4.93 6.84 6.36
C TYR A 148 3.80 6.41 7.29
N PHE A 149 3.12 7.37 7.91
CA PHE A 149 1.93 7.16 8.70
C PHE A 149 0.69 7.34 7.83
N LEU A 150 -0.20 6.35 7.85
CA LEU A 150 -1.48 6.41 7.14
C LEU A 150 -2.62 6.24 8.13
N ASP A 151 -3.25 7.35 8.51
CA ASP A 151 -4.33 7.37 9.50
C ASP A 151 -5.69 7.57 8.81
N VAL A 152 -6.55 6.55 8.87
CA VAL A 152 -7.93 6.57 8.38
C VAL A 152 -8.89 6.49 9.57
N LYS A 153 -9.22 7.67 10.11
CA LYS A 153 -9.95 7.81 11.39
C LYS A 153 -9.23 7.07 12.53
N ARG A 154 -9.76 5.92 12.95
CA ARG A 154 -9.21 5.11 14.04
C ARG A 154 -8.28 3.99 13.57
N LEU A 155 -8.25 3.72 12.26
CA LEU A 155 -7.33 2.77 11.66
C LEU A 155 -6.03 3.51 11.38
N ARG A 156 -4.93 3.02 11.94
CA ARG A 156 -3.63 3.72 11.95
C ARG A 156 -2.58 2.78 11.41
N PHE A 157 -2.22 2.93 10.15
CA PHE A 157 -1.27 2.07 9.47
C PHE A 157 0.14 2.66 9.52
N LEU A 158 1.11 1.79 9.28
CA LEU A 158 2.49 2.12 8.96
C LEU A 158 2.76 1.59 7.56
N VAL A 159 3.31 2.40 6.67
CA VAL A 159 3.81 1.94 5.36
C VAL A 159 5.32 2.10 5.36
N VAL A 160 6.05 1.02 5.09
CA VAL A 160 7.51 1.02 4.99
C VAL A 160 7.90 0.69 3.55
N CYS A 161 8.48 1.66 2.87
CA CYS A 161 8.99 1.54 1.50
C CYS A 161 10.49 1.27 1.56
N LEU A 162 10.95 0.23 0.87
CA LEU A 162 12.36 -0.19 0.83
C LEU A 162 12.90 -0.16 -0.60
N GLU A 163 14.19 0.13 -0.72
CA GLU A 163 14.92 0.18 -1.99
C GLU A 163 14.91 -1.18 -2.73
N PHE A 164 15.16 -1.19 -4.05
CA PHE A 164 15.42 -2.45 -4.75
C PHE A 164 16.58 -3.22 -4.11
N GLY A 165 16.33 -4.51 -3.87
CA GLY A 165 17.24 -5.39 -3.16
C GLY A 165 17.72 -4.75 -1.86
N PRO A 166 16.86 -4.59 -0.83
CA PRO A 166 17.25 -3.90 0.39
C PRO A 166 18.52 -4.49 0.99
N ARG A 167 19.45 -3.64 1.41
CA ARG A 167 20.67 -4.09 2.11
C ARG A 167 20.32 -4.55 3.53
N ASP A 168 21.20 -5.36 4.14
CA ASP A 168 20.99 -5.84 5.52
C ASP A 168 20.85 -4.68 6.51
N GLU A 169 21.53 -3.55 6.30
CA GLU A 169 21.41 -2.35 7.13
C GLU A 169 20.04 -1.69 7.00
N ALA A 170 19.49 -1.62 5.79
CA ALA A 170 18.14 -1.11 5.54
C ALA A 170 17.08 -2.02 6.18
N ILE A 171 17.26 -3.35 6.09
CA ILE A 171 16.39 -4.32 6.77
C ILE A 171 16.47 -4.18 8.29
N ALA A 172 17.68 -4.01 8.84
CA ALA A 172 17.87 -3.81 10.27
C ALA A 172 17.18 -2.52 10.76
N TRP A 173 17.27 -1.44 9.98
CA TRP A 173 16.54 -0.20 10.24
C TRP A 173 15.02 -0.39 10.16
N ALA A 174 14.52 -1.06 9.12
CA ALA A 174 13.09 -1.35 8.96
C ALA A 174 12.54 -2.16 10.15
N ASN A 175 13.28 -3.17 10.61
CA ASN A 175 12.95 -3.93 11.81
C ASN A 175 12.78 -3.03 13.04
N GLN A 176 13.67 -2.06 13.24
CA GLN A 176 13.58 -1.11 14.37
C GLN A 176 12.35 -0.20 14.24
N VAL A 177 12.08 0.31 13.05
CA VAL A 177 10.92 1.16 12.77
C VAL A 177 9.62 0.40 13.08
N ILE A 178 9.45 -0.80 12.53
CA ILE A 178 8.22 -1.60 12.72
C ILE A 178 8.05 -1.98 14.19
N ALA A 179 9.12 -2.40 14.87
CA ALA A 179 9.07 -2.73 16.29
C ALA A 179 8.67 -1.54 17.18
N LYS A 180 9.15 -0.33 16.85
CA LYS A 180 8.78 0.91 17.55
C LYS A 180 7.31 1.30 17.35
N HIS A 181 6.71 0.86 16.25
CA HIS A 181 5.34 1.17 15.85
C HIS A 181 4.42 -0.07 15.85
N LYS A 182 4.63 -0.99 16.80
CA LYS A 182 3.87 -2.24 16.93
C LYS A 182 2.34 -2.09 17.06
N ASP A 183 1.86 -0.89 17.41
CA ASP A 183 0.43 -0.58 17.51
C ASP A 183 -0.22 -0.21 16.17
N ARG A 184 0.57 -0.18 15.09
CA ARG A 184 0.13 0.16 13.74
C ARG A 184 0.28 -1.05 12.82
N PRO A 185 -0.81 -1.55 12.22
CA PRO A 185 -0.68 -2.55 11.17
C PRO A 185 0.21 -2.05 10.04
N THR A 186 1.13 -2.91 9.61
CA THR A 186 2.23 -2.54 8.72
C THR A 186 2.06 -3.14 7.34
N ILE A 187 2.23 -2.28 6.33
CA ILE A 187 2.38 -2.62 4.92
C ILE A 187 3.85 -2.40 4.56
N VAL A 188 4.49 -3.37 3.93
CA VAL A 188 5.82 -3.22 3.34
C VAL A 188 5.67 -3.12 1.82
N VAL A 189 6.40 -2.19 1.20
CA VAL A 189 6.47 -2.05 -0.25
C VAL A 189 7.94 -2.11 -0.66
N THR A 190 8.27 -2.99 -1.60
CA THR A 190 9.64 -3.14 -2.14
C THR A 190 9.53 -3.53 -3.61
N HIS A 191 10.58 -3.30 -4.39
CA HIS A 191 10.49 -3.55 -5.83
C HIS A 191 10.43 -5.05 -6.19
N CYS A 192 11.35 -5.86 -5.65
CA CYS A 192 11.42 -7.30 -5.94
C CYS A 192 11.10 -8.13 -4.69
N TYR A 193 10.12 -9.04 -4.78
CA TYR A 193 9.74 -9.92 -3.67
C TYR A 193 9.03 -11.22 -4.10
N MET A 194 7.99 -11.17 -4.93
CA MET A 194 7.26 -12.36 -5.41
C MET A 194 7.56 -12.67 -6.88
N ASN A 195 7.53 -13.94 -7.25
CA ASN A 195 7.41 -14.45 -8.62
C ASN A 195 5.94 -14.47 -9.09
N PRO A 196 5.67 -14.59 -10.40
CA PRO A 196 4.32 -14.74 -10.95
C PRO A 196 3.67 -16.11 -10.64
N ASP A 197 4.43 -17.09 -10.15
CA ASP A 197 3.94 -18.44 -9.86
C ASP A 197 3.53 -18.64 -8.38
N ASP A 198 3.13 -17.55 -7.72
CA ASP A 198 2.75 -17.50 -6.31
C ASP A 198 3.87 -17.90 -5.31
N THR A 199 5.14 -17.90 -5.75
CA THR A 199 6.31 -18.08 -4.88
C THR A 199 7.03 -16.76 -4.59
N ARG A 200 7.87 -16.71 -3.55
CA ARG A 200 8.79 -15.57 -3.39
C ARG A 200 10.00 -15.76 -4.28
N VAL A 201 10.57 -14.66 -4.72
CA VAL A 201 11.89 -14.66 -5.38
C VAL A 201 12.91 -15.19 -4.38
N GLY A 202 13.58 -16.28 -4.77
CA GLY A 202 14.62 -16.93 -3.97
C GLY A 202 15.84 -17.33 -4.80
N PRO A 203 16.79 -18.06 -4.20
CA PRO A 203 18.05 -18.40 -4.84
C PRO A 203 17.87 -19.16 -6.16
N GLY A 204 18.44 -18.62 -7.23
CA GLY A 204 18.41 -19.22 -8.58
C GLY A 204 17.28 -18.71 -9.48
N ASP A 205 16.36 -17.91 -8.95
CA ASP A 205 15.30 -17.29 -9.73
C ASP A 205 15.83 -16.18 -10.66
N PRO A 206 15.19 -15.97 -11.82
CA PRO A 206 15.56 -14.91 -12.74
C PRO A 206 15.32 -13.53 -12.10
N HIS A 207 16.14 -12.55 -12.48
CA HIS A 207 16.05 -11.18 -11.98
C HIS A 207 16.15 -11.05 -10.44
N ASN A 208 16.68 -12.06 -9.75
CA ASN A 208 16.92 -11.98 -8.32
C ASN A 208 17.93 -10.86 -7.99
N PRO A 209 17.71 -10.01 -6.96
CA PRO A 209 18.65 -8.98 -6.51
C PRO A 209 20.10 -9.45 -6.27
N HIS A 210 20.31 -10.70 -5.87
CA HIS A 210 21.64 -11.33 -5.75
C HIS A 210 22.41 -11.42 -7.07
N SER A 211 21.70 -11.36 -8.21
CA SER A 211 22.28 -11.39 -9.55
C SER A 211 22.70 -10.01 -10.07
N TYR A 212 22.36 -8.93 -9.35
CA TYR A 212 22.72 -7.56 -9.72
C TYR A 212 23.99 -7.12 -9.00
N PRO A 213 24.87 -6.32 -9.63
CA PRO A 213 26.07 -5.83 -8.95
C PRO A 213 25.80 -4.90 -7.75
N CYS A 214 24.66 -4.21 -7.71
CA CYS A 214 24.25 -3.46 -6.53
C CYS A 214 24.09 -4.37 -5.30
N ASN A 215 23.80 -5.67 -5.53
CA ASN A 215 23.57 -6.76 -4.59
C ASN A 215 22.54 -6.45 -3.50
N GLY A 216 21.81 -7.43 -3.00
CA GLY A 216 20.80 -7.15 -1.99
C GLY A 216 19.97 -8.36 -1.66
N ASN A 217 19.02 -8.16 -0.76
CA ASN A 217 18.14 -9.23 -0.30
C ASN A 217 16.96 -9.44 -1.27
N ASP A 218 16.66 -10.71 -1.53
CA ASP A 218 15.49 -11.13 -2.31
C ASP A 218 14.23 -11.29 -1.43
N GLY A 219 13.17 -11.85 -2.02
CA GLY A 219 11.89 -12.04 -1.33
C GLY A 219 11.96 -13.04 -0.18
N GLU A 220 12.69 -14.15 -0.35
CA GLU A 220 12.90 -15.14 0.73
C GLU A 220 13.79 -14.58 1.84
N ASP A 221 14.82 -13.81 1.51
CA ASP A 221 15.62 -13.10 2.51
C ASP A 221 14.77 -12.10 3.31
N LEU A 222 13.95 -11.29 2.64
CA LEU A 222 13.06 -10.34 3.30
C LEU A 222 12.02 -11.05 4.16
N TRP A 223 11.50 -12.20 3.69
CA TRP A 223 10.61 -13.04 4.48
C TRP A 223 11.26 -13.46 5.79
N GLU A 224 12.47 -14.01 5.73
CA GLU A 224 13.20 -14.52 6.90
C GLU A 224 13.72 -13.42 7.83
N LYS A 225 14.22 -12.31 7.29
CA LYS A 225 14.92 -11.27 8.05
C LYS A 225 13.98 -10.16 8.56
N LEU A 226 12.80 -9.99 7.96
CA LEU A 226 11.90 -8.87 8.26
C LEU A 226 10.44 -9.31 8.37
N VAL A 227 9.85 -9.78 7.28
CA VAL A 227 8.39 -9.81 7.11
C VAL A 227 7.72 -10.72 8.14
N ARG A 228 8.25 -11.93 8.34
CA ARG A 228 7.64 -12.89 9.27
C ARG A 228 7.88 -12.55 10.74
N LYS A 229 8.75 -11.59 11.06
CA LYS A 229 9.20 -11.28 12.43
C LYS A 229 8.24 -10.39 13.22
N HIS A 230 7.34 -9.68 12.54
CA HIS A 230 6.50 -8.65 13.16
C HIS A 230 5.03 -9.07 13.22
N PRO A 231 4.39 -9.07 14.41
CA PRO A 231 2.99 -9.49 14.57
C PRO A 231 1.99 -8.52 13.94
N ASN A 232 2.41 -7.27 13.72
CA ASN A 232 1.60 -6.21 13.14
C ASN A 232 1.77 -6.07 11.62
N LEU A 233 2.69 -6.82 10.98
CA LEU A 233 2.82 -6.81 9.52
C LEU A 233 1.79 -7.75 8.90
N PHE A 234 1.06 -7.28 7.89
CA PHE A 234 -0.02 -8.06 7.27
C PHE A 234 -0.05 -8.02 5.74
N LEU A 235 0.69 -7.10 5.11
CA LEU A 235 0.69 -6.93 3.67
C LEU A 235 2.10 -6.58 3.14
N VAL A 236 2.49 -7.23 2.05
CA VAL A 236 3.66 -6.90 1.23
C VAL A 236 3.19 -6.65 -0.20
N LEU A 237 3.67 -5.55 -0.80
CA LEU A 237 3.41 -5.15 -2.19
C LEU A 237 4.73 -5.08 -2.97
N SER A 238 4.76 -5.56 -4.21
CA SER A 238 5.96 -5.57 -5.06
C SER A 238 5.66 -5.58 -6.56
N GLY A 239 6.70 -5.33 -7.38
CA GLY A 239 6.66 -5.33 -8.85
C GLY A 239 7.77 -6.18 -9.46
N HIS A 240 8.56 -5.62 -10.39
CA HIS A 240 9.82 -6.13 -10.94
C HIS A 240 9.73 -7.33 -11.90
N ILE A 241 8.80 -8.24 -11.67
CA ILE A 241 8.77 -9.52 -12.37
C ILE A 241 8.31 -9.45 -13.82
N SER A 242 8.85 -10.34 -14.65
CA SER A 242 8.38 -10.57 -16.01
C SER A 242 7.27 -11.64 -16.05
N GLY A 243 6.63 -11.83 -17.21
CA GLY A 243 5.60 -12.86 -17.42
C GLY A 243 4.18 -12.30 -17.48
N ASP A 244 3.21 -13.00 -16.89
CA ASP A 244 1.84 -12.48 -16.68
C ASP A 244 1.82 -11.29 -15.70
N GLY A 245 2.88 -11.18 -14.89
CA GLY A 245 3.19 -10.06 -14.03
C GLY A 245 2.34 -10.02 -12.77
N THR A 246 1.68 -11.10 -12.37
CA THR A 246 0.81 -11.11 -11.19
C THR A 246 1.03 -12.38 -10.38
N GLY A 247 0.96 -12.25 -9.06
CA GLY A 247 1.06 -13.39 -8.15
C GLY A 247 0.62 -12.98 -6.75
N ARG A 248 0.19 -13.95 -5.95
CA ARG A 248 -0.22 -13.72 -4.56
C ARG A 248 0.02 -14.93 -3.68
N LEU A 249 0.48 -14.67 -2.46
CA LEU A 249 0.71 -15.69 -1.45
C LEU A 249 0.28 -15.19 -0.08
N THR A 250 -0.42 -16.02 0.68
CA THR A 250 -0.64 -15.77 2.11
C THR A 250 0.18 -16.75 2.93
N SER A 251 0.99 -16.24 3.84
CA SER A 251 1.82 -17.06 4.75
C SER A 251 1.63 -16.61 6.19
N LEU A 252 1.88 -17.49 7.15
CA LEU A 252 1.82 -17.15 8.58
C LEU A 252 3.18 -16.64 9.04
N GLY A 253 3.20 -15.46 9.67
CA GLY A 253 4.37 -14.95 10.37
C GLY A 253 4.69 -15.77 11.63
N ASP A 254 5.82 -15.47 12.28
CA ASP A 254 6.28 -16.12 13.52
C ASP A 254 5.26 -16.01 14.67
N HIS A 255 4.37 -15.02 14.62
CA HIS A 255 3.34 -14.78 15.64
C HIS A 255 1.96 -15.31 15.23
N GLY A 256 1.88 -16.07 14.13
CA GLY A 256 0.62 -16.62 13.60
C GLY A 256 -0.26 -15.61 12.88
N ASN A 257 0.21 -14.37 12.68
CA ASN A 257 -0.47 -13.37 11.86
C ASN A 257 -0.41 -13.77 10.37
N PRO A 258 -1.52 -13.72 9.63
CA PRO A 258 -1.49 -13.88 8.18
C PRO A 258 -0.83 -12.66 7.54
N VAL A 259 0.11 -12.90 6.64
CA VAL A 259 0.76 -11.90 5.80
C VAL A 259 0.39 -12.19 4.35
N HIS A 260 -0.35 -11.28 3.73
CA HIS A 260 -0.62 -11.29 2.30
C HIS A 260 0.57 -10.68 1.56
N GLN A 261 0.99 -11.32 0.48
CA GLN A 261 2.12 -10.91 -0.35
C GLN A 261 1.60 -10.89 -1.77
N VAL A 262 1.71 -9.75 -2.44
CA VAL A 262 0.98 -9.47 -3.67
C VAL A 262 1.92 -8.75 -4.63
N VAL A 263 2.06 -9.27 -5.85
CA VAL A 263 2.85 -8.64 -6.91
C VAL A 263 2.00 -8.27 -8.11
N ALA A 264 2.25 -7.09 -8.68
CA ALA A 264 1.75 -6.67 -9.97
C ALA A 264 2.88 -6.02 -10.78
N ASN A 265 2.98 -6.39 -12.05
CA ASN A 265 3.82 -5.75 -13.04
C ASN A 265 3.12 -5.84 -14.39
N TYR A 266 2.64 -4.72 -14.91
CA TYR A 266 1.95 -4.70 -16.20
C TYR A 266 2.84 -4.26 -17.36
N GLN A 267 4.13 -4.00 -17.13
CA GLN A 267 5.02 -3.31 -18.08
C GLN A 267 5.13 -4.00 -19.46
N PHE A 268 4.89 -5.31 -19.52
CA PHE A 268 4.99 -6.12 -20.73
C PHE A 268 3.68 -6.25 -21.53
N ARG A 269 2.58 -5.67 -21.03
CA ARG A 269 1.33 -5.56 -21.79
C ARG A 269 1.48 -4.48 -22.88
N PRO A 270 0.54 -4.39 -23.86
CA PRO A 270 0.65 -3.41 -24.95
C PRO A 270 0.84 -1.96 -24.47
N ASN A 271 1.43 -1.13 -25.32
CA ASN A 271 1.72 0.29 -25.02
C ASN A 271 2.47 0.53 -23.70
N GLY A 272 3.40 -0.37 -23.37
CA GLY A 272 4.19 -0.31 -22.13
C GLY A 272 3.43 -0.69 -20.87
N GLY A 273 2.22 -1.24 -20.99
CA GLY A 273 1.39 -1.64 -19.87
C GLY A 273 -0.03 -1.06 -19.86
N ASP A 274 -0.45 -0.35 -20.91
CA ASP A 274 -1.81 0.21 -21.07
C ASP A 274 -2.34 0.94 -19.82
N GLY A 275 -1.47 1.55 -18.99
CA GLY A 275 -1.90 2.33 -17.83
C GLY A 275 -2.60 1.53 -16.73
N TRP A 276 -2.48 0.19 -16.69
CA TRP A 276 -3.08 -0.62 -15.63
C TRP A 276 -2.57 -0.20 -14.24
N LEU A 277 -3.50 0.01 -13.30
CA LEU A 277 -3.24 0.28 -11.90
C LEU A 277 -4.06 -0.65 -11.01
N ARG A 278 -3.55 -0.91 -9.81
CA ARG A 278 -4.24 -1.73 -8.81
C ARG A 278 -5.00 -0.87 -7.82
N ILE A 279 -6.24 -1.25 -7.52
CA ILE A 279 -7.15 -0.58 -6.59
C ILE A 279 -7.41 -1.55 -5.45
N MET A 280 -6.85 -1.26 -4.27
CA MET A 280 -7.05 -2.03 -3.06
C MET A 280 -8.03 -1.30 -2.14
N THR A 281 -9.30 -1.73 -2.13
CA THR A 281 -10.36 -1.15 -1.30
C THR A 281 -10.49 -1.94 0.00
N PHE A 282 -10.22 -1.27 1.11
CA PHE A 282 -10.36 -1.81 2.44
C PHE A 282 -11.82 -1.66 2.87
N HIS A 283 -12.46 -2.76 3.29
CA HIS A 283 -13.82 -2.82 3.80
C HIS A 283 -13.79 -3.18 5.31
N PRO A 284 -13.68 -2.17 6.21
CA PRO A 284 -13.53 -2.42 7.64
C PRO A 284 -14.65 -3.25 8.24
N GLN A 285 -15.89 -3.07 7.78
CA GLN A 285 -17.07 -3.80 8.27
C GLN A 285 -17.07 -5.29 7.89
N GLU A 286 -16.35 -5.64 6.82
CA GLU A 286 -16.30 -6.98 6.27
C GLU A 286 -15.00 -7.71 6.65
N ASN A 287 -14.02 -6.99 7.21
CA ASN A 287 -12.66 -7.50 7.43
C ASN A 287 -12.06 -8.05 6.13
N ARG A 288 -12.21 -7.28 5.05
CA ARG A 288 -11.84 -7.67 3.70
C ARG A 288 -11.09 -6.53 3.00
N ILE A 289 -10.10 -6.88 2.20
CA ILE A 289 -9.47 -5.99 1.23
C ILE A 289 -9.83 -6.53 -0.14
N GLU A 290 -10.60 -5.76 -0.90
CA GLU A 290 -10.93 -6.04 -2.29
C GLU A 290 -9.81 -5.52 -3.18
N VAL A 291 -9.28 -6.37 -4.05
CA VAL A 291 -8.29 -5.98 -5.06
C VAL A 291 -8.96 -6.04 -6.43
N ARG A 292 -8.90 -4.94 -7.17
CA ARG A 292 -9.34 -4.84 -8.57
C ARG A 292 -8.30 -4.10 -9.40
N THR A 293 -8.20 -4.41 -10.68
CA THR A 293 -7.26 -3.75 -11.60
C THR A 293 -8.03 -3.00 -12.68
N TYR A 294 -7.59 -1.78 -12.98
CA TYR A 294 -8.26 -0.88 -13.92
C TYR A 294 -7.25 -0.13 -14.79
N SER A 295 -7.58 0.10 -16.06
CA SER A 295 -6.80 0.91 -16.99
C SER A 295 -7.54 2.21 -17.30
N PRO A 296 -6.99 3.37 -16.91
CA PRO A 296 -7.55 4.67 -17.28
C PRO A 296 -7.42 5.02 -18.76
N THR A 297 -6.46 4.43 -19.47
CA THR A 297 -6.29 4.68 -20.92
C THR A 297 -7.19 3.81 -21.78
N LEU A 298 -7.61 2.65 -21.28
CA LEU A 298 -8.56 1.76 -21.96
C LEU A 298 -10.01 1.95 -21.48
N ASP A 299 -10.21 2.57 -20.31
CA ASP A 299 -11.50 2.60 -19.60
C ASP A 299 -12.06 1.19 -19.37
N GLN A 300 -11.19 0.29 -18.87
CA GLN A 300 -11.48 -1.13 -18.72
C GLN A 300 -11.03 -1.68 -17.37
N TRP A 301 -11.82 -2.63 -16.88
CA TRP A 301 -11.45 -3.48 -15.74
C TRP A 301 -10.81 -4.77 -16.24
N ASP A 302 -9.77 -5.22 -15.55
CA ASP A 302 -9.27 -6.57 -15.69
C ASP A 302 -9.98 -7.46 -14.66
N GLU A 303 -10.83 -8.34 -15.17
CA GLU A 303 -11.80 -9.11 -14.37
C GLU A 303 -11.36 -10.57 -14.20
N ASP A 304 -10.14 -10.94 -14.60
CA ASP A 304 -9.60 -12.27 -14.32
C ASP A 304 -9.30 -12.46 -12.81
N ASN A 305 -9.07 -13.72 -12.41
CA ASN A 305 -8.88 -14.06 -11.00
C ASN A 305 -7.56 -13.54 -10.41
N GLU A 306 -6.60 -13.15 -11.25
CA GLU A 306 -5.31 -12.60 -10.82
C GLU A 306 -5.39 -11.08 -10.61
N ASN A 307 -6.40 -10.44 -11.19
CA ASN A 307 -6.63 -9.01 -11.16
C ASN A 307 -7.89 -8.61 -10.37
N ARG A 308 -8.72 -9.59 -10.00
CA ARG A 308 -9.89 -9.41 -9.12
C ARG A 308 -9.98 -10.51 -8.06
N PHE A 309 -9.71 -10.14 -6.81
CA PHE A 309 -9.79 -11.08 -5.68
C PHE A 309 -9.93 -10.35 -4.33
N ASP A 310 -10.15 -11.14 -3.27
CA ASP A 310 -10.29 -10.66 -1.90
C ASP A 310 -9.19 -11.21 -1.00
N LEU A 311 -8.67 -10.34 -0.12
CA LEU A 311 -7.81 -10.71 0.99
C LEU A 311 -8.57 -10.54 2.31
N GLN A 312 -8.44 -11.51 3.21
CA GLN A 312 -9.11 -11.47 4.51
C GLN A 312 -8.20 -10.80 5.54
N TYR A 313 -8.62 -9.65 6.08
CA TYR A 313 -7.82 -8.91 7.05
C TYR A 313 -8.69 -8.33 8.16
N ASP A 314 -8.42 -8.73 9.41
CA ASP A 314 -9.15 -8.22 10.57
C ASP A 314 -8.75 -6.77 10.89
N MET A 315 -9.61 -5.82 10.58
CA MET A 315 -9.39 -4.39 10.83
C MET A 315 -9.84 -3.98 12.25
N GLY A 316 -10.12 -4.95 13.14
CA GLY A 316 -10.48 -4.69 14.53
C GLY A 316 -11.79 -3.93 14.68
N THR A 317 -12.69 -4.02 13.70
CA THR A 317 -14.02 -3.41 13.78
C THR A 317 -15.06 -4.45 14.22
N PRO A 318 -15.95 -4.11 15.19
CA PRO A 318 -17.02 -5.04 15.56
C PRO A 318 -17.89 -5.34 14.35
N ARG A 319 -17.98 -6.62 13.96
CA ARG A 319 -18.93 -7.04 12.91
C ARG A 319 -20.35 -6.68 13.35
N PRO A 320 -21.21 -6.16 12.46
CA PRO A 320 -22.63 -6.08 12.76
C PRO A 320 -23.12 -7.50 13.08
N ALA A 321 -23.82 -7.67 14.20
CA ALA A 321 -24.44 -8.93 14.54
C ALA A 321 -25.33 -9.35 13.35
N LYS A 322 -25.09 -10.53 12.79
CA LYS A 322 -26.01 -11.10 11.79
C LYS A 322 -27.40 -11.10 12.44
N SER A 323 -28.35 -10.36 11.86
CA SER A 323 -29.73 -10.44 12.29
C SER A 323 -30.14 -11.90 12.24
N ALA A 324 -30.36 -12.51 13.41
CA ALA A 324 -30.96 -13.83 13.47
C ALA A 324 -32.27 -13.73 12.70
N LYS A 325 -32.35 -14.39 11.54
CA LYS A 325 -33.62 -14.58 10.86
C LYS A 325 -34.49 -15.35 11.86
N THR A 326 -35.42 -14.64 12.49
CA THR A 326 -36.57 -15.25 13.14
C THR A 326 -37.26 -16.07 12.05
N ARG A 327 -37.09 -17.39 12.13
CA ARG A 327 -37.99 -18.32 11.46
C ARG A 327 -39.30 -18.25 12.26
N GLU A 328 -40.33 -17.68 11.64
CA GLU A 328 -41.72 -17.94 12.04
C GLU A 328 -42.11 -19.37 11.68
#